data_AF-A0A314YQT7-F1
#
_entry.id   AF-A0A314YQT7-F1
#
_cell.length_a   1.000
_cell.length_b   1.000
_cell.length_c   1.000
_cell.angle_alpha   90.00
_cell.angle_beta   90.00
_cell.angle_gamma   90.00
#
_symmetry.space_group_name_H-M   'P 1'
#
loop_
_entity.id
_entity.type
_entity.pdbx_description
1 polymer ?
#
loop_
_entity_poly.entity_id
_entity_poly.type
_entity_poly.pdbx_seq_one_letter_code
_entity_poly.pdbx_strand_id
1 'polypeptide(L)'
;MGQNYFTLSLNEFADLTNEEFREIRNGYMKQSSKLIMSNSMKRSSTNVPPLVDWRIKGAVTPIKDQGKCGCCWVFSTVAVTYRGGGVLRPARALALPKL
;
A
#
# COMPACT_ATOMS: atom_id res chain seq x y z
N MET A 1 26.13 -19.09 13.34
CA MET A 1 25.51 -18.89 12.01
C MET A 1 24.27 -18.04 12.22
N GLY A 2 24.30 -16.82 11.69
CA GLY A 2 23.44 -15.70 12.10
C GLY A 2 21.96 -15.91 11.74
N GLN A 3 21.09 -15.72 12.72
CA GLN A 3 19.65 -15.87 12.62
C GLN A 3 19.04 -14.63 11.98
N ASN A 4 18.78 -14.68 10.67
CA ASN A 4 17.90 -13.70 10.05
C ASN A 4 16.45 -14.07 10.41
N TYR A 5 15.63 -13.09 10.79
CA TYR A 5 14.19 -13.27 11.08
C TYR A 5 13.34 -13.57 9.83
N PHE A 6 13.96 -13.66 8.65
CA PHE A 6 13.31 -13.88 7.37
C PHE A 6 14.13 -14.82 6.50
N THR A 7 13.44 -15.51 5.60
CA THR A 7 14.04 -16.34 4.55
C THR A 7 13.83 -15.69 3.19
N LEU A 8 14.77 -15.90 2.27
CA LEU A 8 14.70 -15.40 0.90
C LEU A 8 14.53 -16.56 -0.07
N SER A 9 13.82 -16.31 -1.16
CA SER A 9 13.59 -17.26 -2.25
C SER A 9 13.67 -16.53 -3.59
N LEU A 10 13.98 -17.26 -4.65
CA LEU A 10 13.97 -16.74 -6.03
C LEU A 10 12.54 -16.34 -6.42
N ASN A 11 12.42 -15.22 -7.12
CA ASN A 11 11.18 -14.67 -7.66
C ASN A 11 11.43 -13.97 -9.01
N GLU A 12 10.41 -13.35 -9.59
CA GLU A 12 10.45 -12.61 -10.87
C GLU A 12 11.41 -11.40 -10.91
N PHE A 13 12.03 -11.03 -9.78
CA PHE A 13 12.96 -9.90 -9.65
C PHE A 13 14.40 -10.34 -9.40
N ALA A 14 14.68 -11.64 -9.41
CA ALA A 14 16.00 -12.17 -9.05
C ALA A 14 17.11 -11.78 -10.05
N ASP A 15 16.75 -11.37 -11.27
CA ASP A 15 17.64 -10.91 -12.32
C ASP A 15 17.83 -9.37 -12.35
N LEU A 16 17.04 -8.62 -11.58
CA LEU A 16 17.09 -7.16 -11.58
C LEU A 16 18.05 -6.63 -10.51
N THR A 17 18.81 -5.59 -10.88
CA THR A 17 19.51 -4.74 -9.91
C THR A 17 18.51 -3.89 -9.13
N ASN A 18 18.93 -3.38 -7.97
CA ASN A 18 18.09 -2.51 -7.14
C ASN A 18 17.73 -1.21 -7.87
N GLU A 19 18.64 -0.70 -8.69
CA GLU A 19 18.45 0.49 -9.50
C GLU A 19 17.38 0.26 -10.55
N GLU A 20 17.47 -0.84 -11.31
CA GLU A 20 16.46 -1.23 -12.30
C GLU A 20 15.10 -1.41 -11.64
N PHE A 21 15.04 -2.15 -10.53
CA PHE A 21 13.79 -2.38 -9.79
C PHE A 21 13.13 -1.07 -9.35
N ARG A 22 13.93 -0.10 -8.88
CA ARG A 22 13.42 1.20 -8.43
C ARG A 22 12.84 2.01 -9.59
N GLU A 23 13.47 1.99 -10.76
CA GLU A 23 12.99 2.72 -11.93
C GLU A 23 11.63 2.21 -12.43
N ILE A 24 11.46 0.88 -12.46
CA ILE A 24 10.25 0.29 -13.04
C ILE A 24 9.10 0.15 -12.04
N ARG A 25 9.35 0.02 -10.73
CA ARG A 25 8.30 -0.28 -9.73
C ARG A 25 8.14 0.74 -8.61
N ASN A 26 9.12 1.61 -8.35
CA ASN A 26 9.07 2.57 -7.22
C ASN A 26 8.88 4.02 -7.69
N GLY A 27 7.68 4.35 -8.18
CA GLY A 27 7.37 5.70 -8.70
C GLY A 27 6.77 6.69 -7.69
N TYR A 28 6.77 6.40 -6.38
CA TYR A 28 6.31 7.36 -5.38
C TYR A 28 7.32 8.49 -5.20
N MET A 29 6.92 9.70 -5.57
CA MET A 29 7.72 10.91 -5.37
C MET A 29 7.25 11.65 -4.12
N LYS A 30 8.15 11.80 -3.14
CA LYS A 30 7.87 12.54 -1.91
C LYS A 30 7.67 14.03 -2.24
N GLN A 31 6.47 14.55 -2.03
CA GLN A 31 6.22 15.99 -2.15
C GLN A 31 6.95 16.74 -1.03
N SER A 32 7.69 17.80 -1.38
CA SER A 32 8.47 18.61 -0.42
C SER A 32 7.61 19.62 0.34
N SER A 33 6.38 19.86 -0.09
CA SER A 33 5.47 20.77 0.57
C SER A 33 5.03 20.18 1.92
N LYS A 34 5.31 20.90 3.02
CA LYS A 34 4.60 20.74 4.28
C LYS A 34 3.11 20.97 4.00
N LEU A 35 2.38 19.90 3.69
CA LEU A 35 0.94 19.92 3.85
C LEU A 35 0.72 20.23 5.33
N ILE A 36 0.18 21.41 5.64
CA ILE A 36 -0.38 21.69 6.96
C ILE A 36 -1.65 20.83 7.04
N MET A 37 -1.42 19.55 7.28
CA MET A 37 -2.48 18.59 7.49
C MET A 37 -2.90 18.78 8.95
N SER A 38 -4.04 19.42 9.17
CA SER A 38 -4.64 19.52 10.50
C SER A 38 -5.15 18.14 10.94
N ASN A 39 -4.24 17.20 11.18
CA ASN A 39 -4.58 15.88 11.66
C ASN A 39 -4.76 15.96 13.18
N SER A 40 -5.96 16.38 13.60
CA SER A 40 -6.45 16.01 14.92
C SER A 40 -6.88 14.54 14.87
N MET A 41 -5.91 13.63 14.78
CA MET A 41 -6.18 12.22 15.03
C MET A 41 -6.35 12.07 16.54
N LYS A 42 -7.59 12.23 17.03
CA LYS A 42 -7.91 11.96 18.44
C LYS A 42 -7.64 10.49 18.71
N ARG A 43 -6.56 10.22 19.44
CA ARG A 43 -6.20 8.88 19.88
C ARG A 43 -7.16 8.46 20.99
N SER A 44 -8.31 7.89 20.62
CA SER A 44 -9.29 7.37 21.57
C SER A 44 -9.27 5.84 21.52
N SER A 45 -8.29 5.24 22.18
CA SER A 45 -8.28 3.79 22.39
C SER A 45 -7.34 3.42 23.53
N THR A 46 -7.92 3.13 24.69
CA THR A 46 -7.20 2.56 25.85
C THR A 46 -7.10 1.02 25.77
N ASN A 47 -7.97 0.39 24.97
CA ASN A 47 -8.03 -1.07 24.80
C ASN A 47 -7.72 -1.48 23.35
N VAL A 48 -6.44 -1.47 22.98
CA VAL A 48 -5.96 -2.00 21.70
C VAL A 48 -5.65 -3.49 21.88
N PRO A 49 -6.24 -4.39 21.07
CA PRO A 49 -5.93 -5.81 21.16
C PRO A 49 -4.48 -6.11 20.75
N PRO A 50 -3.86 -7.18 21.29
CA PRO A 50 -2.46 -7.54 21.00
C PRO A 50 -2.22 -7.97 19.55
N LEU A 51 -3.27 -8.39 18.83
CA LEU A 51 -3.19 -8.82 17.43
C LEU A 51 -4.44 -8.37 16.67
N VAL A 52 -4.23 -7.79 15.49
CA VAL A 52 -5.31 -7.43 14.55
C VAL A 52 -4.94 -7.89 13.16
N ASP A 53 -5.75 -8.76 12.57
CA ASP A 53 -5.68 -9.10 11.14
C ASP A 53 -6.93 -8.56 10.42
N TRP A 54 -6.73 -7.55 9.58
CA TRP A 54 -7.79 -6.92 8.79
C TRP A 54 -8.28 -7.79 7.62
N ARG A 55 -7.51 -8.82 7.21
CA ARG A 55 -7.90 -9.75 6.15
C ARG A 55 -9.07 -10.62 6.60
N ILE A 56 -9.01 -11.12 7.84
CA ILE A 56 -10.10 -11.90 8.46
C ILE A 56 -11.38 -11.07 8.58
N LYS A 57 -11.23 -9.75 8.77
CA LYS A 57 -12.35 -8.79 8.87
C LYS A 57 -12.92 -8.36 7.51
N GLY A 58 -12.42 -8.89 6.39
CA GLY A 58 -12.89 -8.54 5.04
C GLY A 58 -12.54 -7.12 4.59
N ALA A 59 -11.64 -6.43 5.31
CA ALA A 59 -11.24 -5.06 5.01
C ALA A 59 -10.10 -4.97 3.99
N VAL A 60 -9.49 -6.12 3.62
CA VAL A 60 -8.37 -6.20 2.67
C VAL A 60 -8.86 -6.79 1.35
N THR A 61 -8.56 -6.13 0.23
CA THR A 61 -8.85 -6.64 -1.11
C THR A 61 -7.88 -7.75 -1.53
N PRO A 62 -8.20 -8.58 -2.54
CA PRO A 62 -7.24 -9.51 -3.11
C PRO A 62 -5.93 -8.84 -3.53
N ILE A 63 -4.84 -9.61 -3.50
CA ILE A 63 -3.52 -9.16 -3.95
C ILE A 63 -3.60 -8.82 -5.45
N LYS A 64 -2.93 -7.74 -5.84
CA LYS A 64 -2.83 -7.29 -7.23
C LYS A 64 -1.36 -7.05 -7.59
N ASP A 65 -1.07 -7.01 -8.88
CA ASP A 65 0.25 -6.68 -9.44
C ASP A 65 0.21 -5.31 -10.13
N GLN A 66 1.24 -4.49 -9.86
CA GLN A 66 1.44 -3.18 -10.48
C GLN A 66 2.20 -3.26 -11.82
N GLY A 67 2.74 -4.44 -12.17
CA GLY A 67 3.61 -4.64 -13.32
C GLY A 67 4.84 -3.73 -13.31
N LYS A 68 5.39 -3.45 -14.49
CA LYS A 68 6.55 -2.56 -14.67
C LYS A 68 6.21 -1.07 -14.57
N CYS A 69 5.17 -0.73 -13.82
CA CYS A 69 4.72 0.64 -13.61
C CYS A 69 5.02 1.06 -12.18
N GLY A 70 5.59 2.25 -11.99
CA GLY A 70 5.85 2.88 -10.68
C GLY A 70 4.60 3.35 -9.93
N CYS A 71 3.44 2.70 -10.10
CA CYS A 71 2.15 3.14 -9.59
C CYS A 71 1.79 2.59 -8.20
N CYS A 72 2.76 2.10 -7.42
CA CYS A 72 2.54 1.55 -6.07
C CYS A 72 1.68 2.46 -5.17
N TRP A 73 1.86 3.79 -5.29
CA TRP A 73 1.08 4.80 -4.57
C TRP A 73 -0.43 4.73 -4.87
N VAL A 74 -0.82 4.42 -6.11
CA VAL A 74 -2.22 4.27 -6.52
C VAL A 74 -2.85 3.10 -5.78
N PHE A 75 -2.13 1.98 -5.70
CA PHE A 75 -2.61 0.77 -5.03
C PHE A 75 -2.80 1.01 -3.53
N SER A 76 -1.89 1.74 -2.89
CA SER A 76 -2.04 2.16 -1.49
C SER A 76 -3.28 3.05 -1.28
N THR A 77 -3.48 4.07 -2.12
CA THR A 77 -4.65 4.97 -2.02
C THR A 77 -5.97 4.23 -2.25
N VAL A 78 -6.01 3.37 -3.26
CA VAL A 78 -7.19 2.55 -3.59
C VAL A 78 -7.54 1.60 -2.47
N ALA A 79 -6.56 0.89 -1.89
CA ALA A 79 -6.79 -0.05 -0.80
C ALA A 79 -7.45 0.63 0.41
N VAL A 80 -7.03 1.86 0.74
CA VAL A 80 -7.62 2.64 1.84
C VAL A 80 -8.99 3.19 1.45
N THR A 81 -9.13 3.78 0.26
CA THR A 81 -10.36 4.48 -0.15
C THR A 81 -11.54 3.52 -0.39
N TYR A 82 -11.31 2.36 -0.97
CA TYR A 82 -12.41 1.45 -1.33
C TYR A 82 -13.10 0.81 -0.13
N ARG A 83 -12.50 0.82 1.06
CA ARG A 83 -13.09 0.18 2.25
C ARG A 83 -13.02 1.00 3.54
N GLY A 84 -12.19 2.04 3.61
CA GLY A 84 -12.03 2.89 4.78
C GLY A 84 -12.95 4.12 4.78
N GLY A 85 -14.20 3.96 5.21
CA GLY A 85 -15.05 5.07 5.63
C GLY A 85 -16.19 5.43 4.68
N GLY A 86 -17.39 5.56 5.25
CA GLY A 86 -18.63 5.81 4.53
C GLY A 86 -18.65 7.08 3.66
N VAL A 87 -19.49 7.01 2.62
CA VAL A 87 -20.03 8.11 1.82
C VAL A 87 -19.02 9.21 1.49
N LEU A 88 -18.21 8.99 0.45
CA LEU A 88 -17.93 10.05 -0.50
C LEU A 88 -18.24 9.54 -1.90
N ARG A 89 -19.00 10.37 -2.61
CA ARG A 89 -19.67 10.14 -3.89
C ARG A 89 -18.76 9.41 -4.89
N PRO A 90 -19.32 8.63 -5.82
CA PRO A 90 -18.54 8.03 -6.89
C PRO A 90 -17.94 9.17 -7.73
N ALA A 91 -16.71 9.56 -7.44
CA ALA A 91 -15.83 10.03 -8.49
C ALA A 91 -15.63 8.80 -9.35
N ARG A 92 -16.55 8.68 -10.34
CA ARG A 92 -16.52 7.84 -11.53
C ARG A 92 -15.42 6.82 -11.43
N ALA A 93 -15.79 5.59 -11.09
CA ALA A 93 -14.90 4.43 -11.13
C ALA A 93 -14.02 4.55 -12.38
N LEU A 94 -12.82 5.10 -12.20
CA LEU A 94 -11.72 4.87 -13.10
C LEU A 94 -11.43 3.42 -12.79
N ALA A 95 -12.10 2.55 -13.55
CA ALA A 95 -11.63 1.22 -13.79
C ALA A 95 -10.14 1.41 -14.04
N LEU A 96 -9.32 1.10 -13.03
CA LEU A 96 -7.92 0.88 -13.28
C LEU A 96 -7.96 -0.26 -14.29
N PRO A 97 -7.54 -0.01 -15.55
CA PRO A 97 -7.48 -1.08 -16.52
C PRO A 97 -6.71 -2.22 -15.85
N LYS A 98 -7.16 -3.44 -16.06
CA LYS A 98 -6.39 -4.62 -15.68
C LYS A 98 -5.00 -4.40 -16.30
N LEU A 99 -4.03 -4.07 -15.46
CA LEU A 99 -2.62 -4.19 -15.79
C LEU A 99 -2.33 -5.67 -15.99
#